data_AF-A0A1H9U3N9-F1
#
_entry.id   AF-A0A1H9U3N9-F1
#
_cell.length_a   1.000
_cell.length_b   1.000
_cell.length_c   1.000
_cell.angle_alpha   90.00
_cell.angle_beta   90.00
_cell.angle_gamma   90.00
#
_symmetry.space_group_name_H-M   'P 1'
#
loop_
_entity.id
_entity.type
_entity.pdbx_description
1 polymer ?
#
loop_
_entity_poly.entity_id
_entity_poly.type
_entity_poly.pdbx_seq_one_letter_code
_entity_poly.pdbx_strand_id
1 'polypeptide(L)'
;MSEFVNPYATIPEVNEFIDGIIYRTVPDFDMDQVLWDRELRKATTREQRKEIIENLRPYAERSFDDPATRKFFSVAIMVGAKDLDITYIVDEMEKYQYAEGREADMMLSSDWSMIDEVPHKRNFDQMNRFLRLDGEILHEGQVLIVRGISRRKQSRLDERFQWLKQSRFATDPWTDVAVANIGVEHPAT
;
A
#
# COMPACT_ATOMS: atom_id res chain seq x y z
N MET A 1 25.04 -8.61 8.73
CA MET A 1 24.52 -7.67 7.72
C MET A 1 23.39 -8.41 7.03
N SER A 2 22.15 -7.98 7.24
CA SER A 2 20.99 -8.53 6.50
C SER A 2 21.21 -8.23 5.03
N GLU A 3 21.19 -9.24 4.18
CA GLU A 3 21.31 -9.08 2.73
C GLU A 3 20.06 -8.32 2.25
N PHE A 4 20.27 -7.14 1.69
CA PHE A 4 19.19 -6.28 1.25
C PHE A 4 18.55 -6.89 -0.02
N VAL A 5 17.31 -7.36 0.07
CA VAL A 5 16.60 -7.94 -1.06
C VAL A 5 16.12 -6.81 -1.97
N ASN A 6 16.61 -6.75 -3.21
CA ASN A 6 16.13 -5.76 -4.17
C ASN A 6 14.63 -5.98 -4.47
N PRO A 7 13.74 -5.06 -4.05
CA PRO A 7 12.30 -5.22 -4.24
C PRO A 7 11.85 -5.10 -5.71
N TYR A 8 12.74 -4.64 -6.59
CA TYR A 8 12.52 -4.49 -8.02
C TYR A 8 13.26 -5.55 -8.85
N ALA A 9 13.82 -6.57 -8.20
CA ALA A 9 14.37 -7.71 -8.93
C ALA A 9 13.26 -8.27 -9.83
N THR A 10 13.47 -8.19 -11.15
CA THR A 10 12.52 -8.74 -12.11
C THR A 10 12.63 -10.25 -12.05
N ILE A 11 11.52 -10.92 -11.75
CA ILE A 11 11.41 -12.37 -11.75
C ILE A 11 10.53 -12.71 -12.95
N PRO A 12 11.10 -13.10 -14.10
CA PRO A 12 10.33 -13.32 -15.34
C PRO A 12 9.11 -14.22 -15.14
N GLU A 13 9.24 -15.25 -14.32
CA GLU A 13 8.18 -16.21 -14.00
C GLU A 13 6.96 -15.56 -13.31
N VAL A 14 7.19 -14.47 -12.57
CA VAL A 14 6.11 -13.70 -11.91
C VAL A 14 5.32 -12.90 -12.95
N ASN A 15 6.00 -12.31 -13.94
CA ASN A 15 5.31 -11.60 -15.01
C ASN A 15 4.50 -12.58 -15.86
N GLU A 16 5.08 -13.71 -16.28
CA GLU A 16 4.34 -14.75 -17.03
C GLU A 16 3.11 -15.26 -16.27
N PHE A 17 3.21 -15.41 -14.95
CA PHE A 17 2.09 -15.81 -14.12
C PHE A 17 0.98 -14.75 -14.07
N ILE A 18 1.35 -13.48 -13.89
CA ILE A 18 0.41 -12.34 -13.89
C ILE A 18 -0.28 -12.22 -15.24
N ASP A 19 0.49 -12.28 -16.32
CA ASP A 19 0.00 -12.26 -17.70
C ASP A 19 -0.98 -13.41 -17.93
N GLY A 20 -0.64 -14.62 -17.47
CA GLY A 20 -1.52 -15.78 -17.54
C GLY A 20 -2.82 -15.62 -16.76
N ILE A 21 -2.85 -14.90 -15.63
CA ILE A 21 -4.10 -14.52 -14.96
C ILE A 21 -4.89 -13.53 -15.82
N ILE A 22 -4.24 -12.46 -16.29
CA ILE A 22 -4.89 -11.39 -17.03
C ILE A 22 -5.48 -11.92 -18.34
N TYR A 23 -4.73 -12.68 -19.14
CA TYR A 23 -5.20 -13.26 -20.40
C TYR A 23 -6.33 -14.28 -20.23
N ARG A 24 -6.41 -14.99 -19.09
CA ARG A 24 -7.55 -15.87 -18.83
C ARG A 24 -8.84 -15.10 -18.60
N THR A 25 -8.76 -13.91 -18.00
CA THR A 25 -9.92 -13.08 -17.67
C THR A 25 -10.23 -12.04 -18.78
N VAL A 26 -9.20 -11.59 -19.51
CA VAL A 26 -9.25 -10.58 -20.58
C VAL A 26 -8.31 -11.00 -21.74
N PRO A 27 -8.73 -11.96 -22.58
CA PRO A 27 -7.85 -12.60 -23.58
C PRO A 27 -7.23 -11.65 -24.62
N ASP A 28 -7.94 -10.59 -24.99
CA ASP A 28 -7.52 -9.67 -26.04
C ASP A 28 -6.80 -8.42 -25.51
N PHE A 29 -6.38 -8.43 -24.23
CA PHE A 29 -5.75 -7.27 -23.62
C PHE A 29 -4.27 -7.14 -24.03
N ASP A 30 -3.89 -6.01 -24.61
CA ASP A 30 -2.49 -5.72 -24.93
C ASP A 30 -1.70 -5.32 -23.68
N MET A 31 -0.82 -6.21 -23.20
CA MET A 31 0.05 -5.97 -22.04
C MET A 31 1.33 -5.21 -22.39
N ASP A 32 1.68 -5.11 -23.67
CA ASP A 32 2.90 -4.43 -24.14
C ASP A 32 2.73 -2.90 -24.21
N GLN A 33 1.50 -2.41 -24.03
CA GLN A 33 1.22 -0.98 -24.05
C GLN A 33 1.80 -0.26 -22.82
N VAL A 34 2.23 1.00 -23.04
CA VAL A 34 2.67 1.89 -21.97
C VAL A 34 1.52 2.13 -20.99
N LEU A 35 1.78 1.96 -19.69
CA LEU A 35 0.76 2.04 -18.63
C LEU A 35 -0.38 1.02 -18.81
N TRP A 36 -0.05 -0.21 -19.22
CA TRP A 36 -1.01 -1.31 -19.36
C TRP A 36 -1.88 -1.48 -18.12
N ASP A 37 -1.37 -1.22 -16.92
CA ASP A 37 -2.10 -1.35 -15.67
C ASP A 37 -3.30 -0.38 -15.60
N ARG A 38 -3.11 0.86 -16.08
CA ARG A 38 -4.16 1.87 -16.16
C ARG A 38 -5.18 1.52 -17.22
N GLU A 39 -4.73 1.02 -18.36
CA GLU A 39 -5.61 0.63 -19.46
C GLU A 39 -6.38 -0.65 -19.14
N LEU A 40 -5.77 -1.60 -18.43
CA LEU A 40 -6.43 -2.82 -17.94
C LEU A 40 -7.61 -2.46 -17.04
N ARG A 41 -7.42 -1.50 -16.13
CA ARG A 41 -8.49 -1.06 -15.24
C ARG A 41 -9.67 -0.44 -16.02
N LYS A 42 -9.41 0.23 -17.14
CA LYS A 42 -10.47 0.78 -18.01
C LYS A 42 -11.14 -0.29 -18.89
N ALA A 43 -10.35 -1.27 -19.35
CA ALA A 43 -10.80 -2.34 -20.24
C ALA A 43 -11.59 -3.44 -19.51
N THR A 44 -11.51 -3.50 -18.18
CA THR A 44 -12.16 -4.54 -17.36
C THR A 44 -13.50 -4.12 -16.79
N THR A 45 -14.43 -5.07 -16.67
CA THR A 45 -15.62 -4.95 -15.82
C THR A 45 -15.26 -5.05 -14.34
N ARG A 46 -16.23 -4.77 -13.46
CA ARG A 46 -16.02 -4.93 -12.01
C ARG A 46 -15.77 -6.40 -11.64
N GLU A 47 -16.45 -7.31 -12.33
CA GLU A 47 -16.39 -8.75 -12.13
C GLU A 47 -15.03 -9.29 -12.58
N GLN A 48 -14.54 -8.87 -13.75
CA GLN A 48 -13.20 -9.23 -14.23
C GLN A 48 -12.11 -8.72 -13.29
N ARG A 49 -12.21 -7.47 -12.81
CA ARG A 49 -11.27 -6.96 -11.80
C ARG A 49 -11.30 -7.79 -10.53
N LYS A 50 -12.50 -8.14 -10.05
CA LYS A 50 -12.66 -8.96 -8.86
C LYS A 50 -11.99 -10.32 -9.04
N GLU A 51 -12.20 -10.97 -10.18
CA GLU A 51 -11.59 -12.27 -10.51
C GLU A 51 -10.05 -12.18 -10.55
N ILE A 52 -9.50 -11.17 -11.23
CA ILE A 52 -8.04 -10.94 -11.25
C ILE A 52 -7.51 -10.76 -9.83
N ILE A 53 -8.15 -9.91 -9.03
CA ILE A 53 -7.75 -9.65 -7.63
C ILE A 53 -7.83 -10.93 -6.79
N GLU A 54 -8.89 -11.73 -6.93
CA GLU A 54 -9.05 -12.99 -6.19
C GLU A 54 -7.96 -14.02 -6.55
N ASN A 55 -7.55 -14.08 -7.82
CA ASN A 55 -6.44 -14.95 -8.24
C ASN A 55 -5.07 -14.46 -7.78
N LEU A 56 -4.87 -13.14 -7.66
CA LEU A 56 -3.59 -12.56 -7.19
C LEU A 56 -3.45 -12.58 -5.66
N ARG A 57 -4.56 -12.48 -4.92
CA ARG A 57 -4.56 -12.29 -3.46
C ARG A 57 -3.73 -13.31 -2.68
N PRO A 58 -3.76 -14.63 -2.96
CA PRO A 58 -2.95 -15.61 -2.24
C PRO A 58 -1.44 -15.37 -2.36
N TYR A 59 -1.00 -14.70 -3.42
CA TYR A 59 0.40 -14.38 -3.68
C TYR A 59 0.80 -12.98 -3.23
N ALA A 60 -0.18 -12.07 -3.13
CA ALA A 60 0.00 -10.72 -2.63
C ALA A 60 0.01 -10.67 -1.10
N GLU A 61 -0.79 -11.48 -0.42
CA GLU A 61 -0.96 -11.45 1.04
C GLU A 61 -0.13 -12.53 1.76
N ARG A 62 1.15 -12.62 1.40
CA ARG A 62 2.13 -13.53 2.01
C ARG A 62 3.40 -12.76 2.40
N SER A 63 4.40 -13.47 2.94
CA SER A 63 5.66 -12.83 3.35
C SER A 63 6.33 -12.08 2.19
N PHE A 64 6.88 -10.91 2.53
CA PHE A 64 7.70 -10.08 1.65
C PHE A 64 9.18 -10.52 1.60
N ASP A 65 9.53 -11.56 2.36
CA ASP A 65 10.80 -12.29 2.14
C ASP A 65 10.86 -12.90 0.73
N ASP A 66 9.69 -13.19 0.12
CA ASP A 66 9.60 -13.51 -1.30
C ASP A 66 9.49 -12.20 -2.11
N PRO A 67 10.52 -11.82 -2.89
CA PRO A 67 10.52 -10.58 -3.67
C PRO A 67 9.37 -10.50 -4.68
N ALA A 68 8.81 -11.63 -5.12
CA ALA A 68 7.65 -11.65 -6.01
C ALA A 68 6.38 -11.06 -5.38
N THR A 69 6.24 -11.16 -4.06
CA THR A 69 5.04 -10.75 -3.34
C THR A 69 4.71 -9.27 -3.55
N ARG A 70 5.73 -8.39 -3.52
CA ARG A 70 5.57 -6.95 -3.79
C ARG A 70 4.94 -6.69 -5.16
N LYS A 71 5.34 -7.46 -6.18
CA LYS A 71 4.79 -7.33 -7.54
C LYS A 71 3.33 -7.75 -7.59
N PHE A 72 2.96 -8.89 -7.00
CA PHE A 72 1.56 -9.32 -6.92
C PHE A 72 0.68 -8.31 -6.18
N PHE A 73 1.18 -7.78 -5.06
CA PHE A 73 0.48 -6.75 -4.28
C PHE A 73 0.25 -5.48 -5.09
N SER A 74 1.30 -4.99 -5.76
CA SER A 74 1.26 -3.81 -6.61
C SER A 74 0.26 -3.96 -7.76
N VAL A 75 0.28 -5.09 -8.47
CA VAL A 75 -0.68 -5.34 -9.57
C VAL A 75 -2.12 -5.44 -9.05
N ALA A 76 -2.34 -6.09 -7.91
CA ALA A 76 -3.67 -6.14 -7.32
C ALA A 76 -4.19 -4.73 -6.96
N ILE A 77 -3.35 -3.85 -6.42
CA ILE A 77 -3.70 -2.42 -6.21
C ILE A 77 -4.06 -1.74 -7.53
N MET A 78 -3.22 -1.90 -8.55
CA MET A 78 -3.40 -1.25 -9.85
C MET A 78 -4.73 -1.64 -10.51
N VAL A 79 -5.09 -2.93 -10.42
CA VAL A 79 -6.38 -3.45 -10.89
C VAL A 79 -7.53 -2.92 -10.04
N GLY A 80 -7.29 -2.55 -8.78
CA GLY A 80 -8.23 -1.78 -7.96
C GLY A 80 -8.53 -2.40 -6.59
N ALA A 81 -7.71 -3.33 -6.10
CA ALA A 81 -7.83 -3.83 -4.74
C ALA A 81 -7.61 -2.69 -3.75
N LYS A 82 -8.55 -2.53 -2.81
CA LYS A 82 -8.49 -1.50 -1.75
C LYS A 82 -8.40 -2.09 -0.35
N ASP A 83 -8.48 -3.41 -0.26
CA ASP A 83 -8.49 -4.17 0.97
C ASP A 83 -7.45 -5.29 0.87
N LEU A 84 -6.21 -5.03 0.48
CA LEU A 84 -5.15 -6.05 0.61
C LEU A 84 -4.59 -6.02 2.05
N ASP A 85 -4.06 -7.14 2.54
CA ASP A 85 -3.52 -7.23 3.90
C ASP A 85 -2.11 -6.66 3.93
N ILE A 86 -1.93 -5.55 4.65
CA ILE A 86 -0.65 -4.86 4.72
C ILE A 86 0.28 -5.39 5.82
N THR A 87 -0.10 -6.44 6.56
CA THR A 87 0.67 -6.95 7.70
C THR A 87 2.14 -7.17 7.34
N TYR A 88 2.40 -7.87 6.23
CA TYR A 88 3.77 -8.16 5.79
C TYR A 88 4.55 -6.94 5.29
N ILE A 89 3.86 -5.92 4.75
CA ILE A 89 4.50 -4.63 4.42
C ILE A 89 4.97 -3.96 5.70
N VAL A 90 4.12 -3.94 6.72
CA VAL A 90 4.44 -3.31 8.01
C VAL A 90 5.53 -4.09 8.75
N ASP A 91 5.55 -5.42 8.65
CA ASP A 91 6.64 -6.26 9.20
C ASP A 91 8.00 -5.89 8.59
N GLU A 92 8.07 -5.71 7.27
CA GLU A 92 9.29 -5.28 6.59
C GLU A 92 9.70 -3.86 6.97
N MET A 93 8.74 -2.93 7.08
CA MET A 93 9.05 -1.57 7.53
C MET A 93 9.61 -1.57 8.95
N GLU A 94 9.05 -2.37 9.86
CA GLU A 94 9.57 -2.48 11.23
C GLU A 94 11.00 -3.04 11.24
N LYS A 95 11.29 -4.02 10.39
CA LYS A 95 12.62 -4.64 10.23
C LYS A 95 13.66 -3.66 9.67
N TYR A 96 13.26 -2.77 8.75
CA TYR A 96 14.17 -1.87 8.03
C TYR A 96 14.06 -0.39 8.44
N GLN A 97 13.32 -0.04 9.49
CA GLN A 97 13.10 1.35 9.91
C GLN A 97 14.39 2.13 10.28
N TYR A 98 15.49 1.43 10.53
CA TYR A 98 16.80 2.02 10.82
C TYR A 98 17.85 1.70 9.76
N ALA A 99 17.43 1.20 8.59
CA ALA A 99 18.33 0.96 7.47
C ALA A 99 18.77 2.31 6.87
N GLU A 100 20.02 2.36 6.43
CA GLU A 100 20.60 3.51 5.75
C GLU A 100 20.86 3.16 4.28
N GLY A 101 20.89 4.18 3.42
CA GLY A 101 21.21 4.04 2.01
C GLY A 101 20.00 4.18 1.08
N ARG A 102 20.30 4.45 -0.18
CA ARG A 102 19.31 4.77 -1.21
C ARG A 102 18.39 3.58 -1.51
N GLU A 103 18.92 2.38 -1.45
CA GLU A 103 18.18 1.16 -1.73
C GLU A 103 17.07 0.94 -0.70
N ALA A 104 17.37 1.15 0.59
CA ALA A 104 16.41 1.09 1.68
C ALA A 104 15.31 2.14 1.52
N ASP A 105 15.70 3.38 1.21
CA ASP A 105 14.76 4.48 0.97
C ASP A 105 13.82 4.17 -0.20
N MET A 106 14.36 3.71 -1.33
CA MET A 106 13.55 3.32 -2.49
C MET A 106 12.56 2.19 -2.15
N MET A 107 13.01 1.13 -1.48
CA MET A 107 12.15 0.01 -1.09
C MET A 107 11.03 0.46 -0.16
N LEU A 108 11.39 1.13 0.94
CA LEU A 108 10.41 1.59 1.91
C LEU A 108 9.44 2.57 1.23
N SER A 109 9.92 3.39 0.28
CA SER A 109 9.06 4.31 -0.47
C SER A 109 7.99 3.64 -1.30
N SER A 110 8.36 2.56 -1.97
CA SER A 110 7.42 1.70 -2.65
C SER A 110 6.42 1.12 -1.65
N ASP A 111 6.91 0.61 -0.53
CA ASP A 111 6.11 -0.07 0.48
C ASP A 111 5.08 0.88 1.14
N TRP A 112 5.43 2.12 1.52
CA TRP A 112 4.44 3.05 2.10
C TRP A 112 3.46 3.61 1.09
N SER A 113 3.86 3.73 -0.19
CA SER A 113 2.92 4.07 -1.26
C SER A 113 1.83 2.99 -1.41
N MET A 114 2.20 1.72 -1.27
CA MET A 114 1.25 0.61 -1.30
C MET A 114 0.29 0.63 -0.10
N ILE A 115 0.75 1.04 1.10
CA ILE A 115 -0.12 1.20 2.28
C ILE A 115 -1.18 2.29 2.06
N ASP A 116 -0.84 3.44 1.48
CA ASP A 116 -1.82 4.52 1.25
C ASP A 116 -2.92 4.11 0.26
N GLU A 117 -2.58 3.23 -0.68
CA GLU A 117 -3.48 2.77 -1.73
C GLU A 117 -4.54 1.76 -1.26
N VAL A 118 -4.42 1.20 -0.05
CA VAL A 118 -5.36 0.21 0.53
C VAL A 118 -6.07 0.70 1.82
N PRO A 119 -6.85 1.80 1.73
CA PRO A 119 -7.50 2.43 2.88
C PRO A 119 -8.76 1.68 3.31
N HIS A 120 -8.59 0.49 3.90
CA HIS A 120 -9.69 -0.34 4.37
C HIS A 120 -9.63 -0.56 5.88
N LYS A 121 -10.79 -0.60 6.55
CA LYS A 121 -10.91 -0.76 8.02
C LYS A 121 -10.14 -1.95 8.61
N ARG A 122 -9.94 -2.99 7.81
CA ARG A 122 -9.20 -4.19 8.21
C ARG A 122 -7.71 -3.92 8.42
N ASN A 123 -7.18 -2.89 7.77
CA ASN A 123 -5.77 -2.50 7.82
C ASN A 123 -5.49 -1.45 8.90
N PHE A 124 -6.50 -0.92 9.60
CA PHE A 124 -6.30 0.21 10.50
C PHE A 124 -5.37 -0.12 11.67
N ASP A 125 -5.37 -1.36 12.15
CA ASP A 125 -4.46 -1.77 13.23
C ASP A 125 -3.01 -1.80 12.74
N GLN A 126 -2.78 -2.29 11.51
CA GLN A 126 -1.46 -2.29 10.88
C GLN A 126 -0.99 -0.89 10.49
N MET A 127 -1.88 -0.02 10.00
CA MET A 127 -1.57 1.40 9.79
C MET A 127 -1.17 2.07 11.11
N ASN A 128 -1.87 1.74 12.20
CA ASN A 128 -1.52 2.22 13.53
C ASN A 128 -0.17 1.73 14.01
N ARG A 129 0.17 0.46 13.75
CA ARG A 129 1.50 -0.09 14.04
C ARG A 129 2.58 0.64 13.24
N PHE A 130 2.39 0.84 11.94
CA PHE A 130 3.31 1.61 11.09
C PHE A 130 3.55 3.04 11.60
N LEU A 131 2.48 3.75 11.99
CA LEU A 131 2.57 5.13 12.50
C LEU A 131 3.27 5.24 13.86
N ARG A 132 3.47 4.13 14.58
CA ARG A 132 4.19 4.07 15.85
C ARG A 132 5.67 3.71 15.71
N LEU A 133 6.11 3.32 14.52
CA LEU A 133 7.53 3.08 14.25
C LEU A 133 8.32 4.38 14.36
N ASP A 134 9.57 4.31 14.81
CA ASP A 134 10.39 5.49 15.16
C ASP A 134 11.51 5.78 14.16
N GLY A 135 11.65 4.96 13.12
CA GLY A 135 12.61 5.17 12.05
C GLY A 135 12.39 6.47 11.28
N GLU A 136 13.42 7.32 11.21
CA GLU A 136 13.37 8.63 10.52
C GLU A 136 13.08 8.48 9.02
N ILE A 137 13.61 7.43 8.38
CA ILE A 137 13.37 7.09 6.97
C ILE A 137 11.87 6.86 6.64
N LEU A 138 11.05 6.54 7.66
CA LEU A 138 9.62 6.30 7.47
C LEU A 138 8.80 7.59 7.54
N HIS A 139 9.39 8.71 7.94
CA HIS A 139 8.66 9.93 8.28
C HIS A 139 7.80 10.44 7.12
N GLU A 140 8.34 10.52 5.90
CA GLU A 140 7.59 10.96 4.72
C GLU A 140 6.37 10.06 4.47
N GLY A 141 6.56 8.74 4.54
CA GLY A 141 5.47 7.78 4.43
C GLY A 141 4.42 7.96 5.51
N GLN A 142 4.83 8.14 6.77
CA GLN A 142 3.91 8.37 7.89
C GLN A 142 3.10 9.66 7.69
N VAL A 143 3.72 10.74 7.23
CA VAL A 143 3.04 12.01 6.87
C VAL A 143 1.96 11.77 5.82
N LEU A 144 2.29 11.04 4.74
CA LEU A 144 1.33 10.71 3.68
C LEU A 144 0.14 9.91 4.21
N ILE A 145 0.40 8.89 5.04
CA ILE A 145 -0.65 8.06 5.64
C ILE A 145 -1.55 8.88 6.58
N VAL A 146 -1.00 9.75 7.44
CA VAL A 146 -1.80 10.61 8.33
C VAL A 146 -2.71 11.54 7.52
N ARG A 147 -2.16 12.16 6.46
CA ARG A 147 -2.96 12.98 5.54
C ARG A 147 -4.06 12.16 4.87
N GLY A 148 -3.75 10.94 4.42
CA GLY A 148 -4.72 10.00 3.88
C GLY A 148 -5.85 9.64 4.86
N ILE A 149 -5.50 9.35 6.12
CA ILE A 149 -6.45 9.03 7.20
C ILE A 149 -7.42 10.18 7.42
N SER A 150 -6.92 11.43 7.52
CA SER A 150 -7.75 12.62 7.76
C SER A 150 -8.72 12.93 6.62
N ARG A 151 -8.37 12.60 5.37
CA ARG A 151 -9.21 12.89 4.20
C ARG A 151 -10.40 11.94 4.07
N ARG A 152 -10.25 10.68 4.50
CA ARG A 152 -11.24 9.63 4.28
C ARG A 152 -12.17 9.52 5.48
N LYS A 153 -13.49 9.65 5.29
CA LYS A 153 -14.49 9.66 6.38
C LYS A 153 -14.36 8.45 7.32
N GLN A 154 -14.19 7.25 6.76
CA GLN A 154 -14.10 6.01 7.53
C GLN A 154 -12.95 6.00 8.52
N SER A 155 -11.74 6.41 8.09
CA SER A 155 -10.56 6.44 8.96
C SER A 155 -10.53 7.69 9.85
N ARG A 156 -10.96 8.85 9.33
CA ARG A 156 -11.01 10.10 10.11
C ARG A 156 -11.84 9.94 11.38
N LEU A 157 -12.95 9.21 11.31
CA LEU A 157 -13.90 9.03 12.41
C LEU A 157 -13.64 7.77 13.24
N ASP A 158 -12.66 6.94 12.89
CA ASP A 158 -12.37 5.71 13.65
C ASP A 158 -11.60 6.03 14.93
N GLU A 159 -12.02 5.43 16.04
CA GLU A 159 -11.44 5.68 17.37
C GLU A 159 -9.95 5.32 17.45
N ARG A 160 -9.52 4.33 16.65
CA ARG A 160 -8.13 3.85 16.62
C ARG A 160 -7.14 4.90 16.15
N PHE A 161 -7.59 5.99 15.53
CA PHE A 161 -6.73 7.10 15.11
C PHE A 161 -6.81 8.34 16.01
N GLN A 162 -7.64 8.35 17.05
CA GLN A 162 -7.80 9.55 17.91
C GLN A 162 -6.52 9.90 18.69
N TRP A 163 -5.67 8.91 18.98
CA TRP A 163 -4.38 9.13 19.64
C TRP A 163 -3.43 10.04 18.82
N LEU A 164 -3.64 10.19 17.50
CA LEU A 164 -2.82 11.06 16.66
C LEU A 164 -2.80 12.51 17.17
N LYS A 165 -3.90 12.96 17.80
CA LYS A 165 -4.00 14.30 18.43
C LYS A 165 -3.04 14.54 19.59
N GLN A 166 -2.50 13.47 20.17
CA GLN A 166 -1.56 13.52 21.30
C GLN A 166 -0.17 13.00 20.89
N SER A 167 0.03 12.73 19.61
CA SER A 167 1.27 12.18 19.06
C SER A 167 2.18 13.26 18.49
N ARG A 168 3.38 12.87 18.06
CA ARG A 168 4.31 13.75 17.31
C ARG A 168 3.68 14.40 16.08
N PHE A 169 2.70 13.74 15.45
CA PHE A 169 2.02 14.25 14.26
C PHE A 169 1.13 15.47 14.53
N ALA A 170 0.72 15.70 15.79
CA ALA A 170 -0.14 16.83 16.13
C ALA A 170 0.57 18.19 16.05
N THR A 171 1.90 18.19 16.19
CA THR A 171 2.75 19.40 16.16
C THR A 171 3.66 19.46 14.95
N ASP A 172 3.63 18.43 14.10
CA ASP A 172 4.40 18.36 12.87
C ASP A 172 3.74 19.28 11.80
N PRO A 173 4.47 20.27 11.23
CA PRO A 173 3.94 21.18 10.22
C PRO A 173 3.36 20.52 8.97
N TRP A 174 3.71 19.26 8.68
CA TRP A 174 3.20 18.53 7.52
C TRP A 174 1.88 17.80 7.80
N THR A 175 1.53 17.61 9.07
CA THR A 175 0.35 16.84 9.49
C THR A 175 -0.56 17.55 10.49
N ASP A 176 -0.18 18.68 11.08
CA ASP A 176 -0.96 19.41 12.07
C ASP A 176 -2.42 19.66 11.65
N VAL A 177 -2.64 20.16 10.43
CA VAL A 177 -3.97 20.38 9.85
C VAL A 177 -4.71 19.06 9.63
N ALA A 178 -4.01 18.00 9.21
CA ALA A 178 -4.60 16.68 9.02
C ALA A 178 -5.04 16.07 10.36
N VAL A 179 -4.21 16.20 11.39
CA VAL A 179 -4.48 15.71 12.75
C VAL A 179 -5.63 16.50 13.40
N ALA A 180 -5.69 17.82 13.20
CA ALA A 180 -6.80 18.65 13.67
C ALA A 180 -8.16 18.19 13.11
N ASN A 181 -8.18 17.64 11.90
CA ASN A 181 -9.39 17.10 11.28
C ASN A 181 -9.79 15.72 11.80
N ILE A 182 -8.94 15.00 12.54
CA ILE A 182 -9.29 13.67 13.08
C ILE A 182 -10.49 13.79 14.02
N GLY A 183 -11.48 12.90 13.88
CA GLY A 183 -12.73 12.93 14.64
C GLY A 183 -13.70 14.06 14.27
N VAL A 184 -13.39 14.88 13.26
CA VAL A 184 -14.30 15.94 12.78
C VAL A 184 -15.22 15.38 11.69
N GLU A 185 -16.52 15.55 11.88
CA GLU A 185 -17.50 15.29 10.83
C GLU A 185 -17.65 16.56 9.96
N HIS A 186 -17.35 16.43 8.67
CA HIS A 186 -17.67 17.47 7.70
C HIS A 186 -19.05 17.20 7.11
N PRO A 187 -19.89 18.24 6.91
CA PRO A 187 -21.16 18.07 6.22
C PRO A 187 -20.93 17.48 4.83
N ALA A 188 -21.83 16.59 4.40
CA ALA A 188 -21.79 16.06 3.04
C ALA A 188 -22.03 17.21 2.06
N THR A 189 -21.04 17.48 1.20
CA THR A 189 -21.18 18.32 0.01
C THR A 189 -21.88 17.55 -1.09
#